data_AF-A0A4Y2QXT6-F1
#
_entry.id   AF-A0A4Y2QXT6-F1
#
_cell.length_a   1.000
_cell.length_b   1.000
_cell.length_c   1.000
_cell.angle_alpha   90.00
_cell.angle_beta   90.00
_cell.angle_gamma   90.00
#
_symmetry.space_group_name_H-M   'P 1'
#
loop_
_entity.id
_entity.type
_entity.pdbx_description
1 polymer ?
#
loop_
_entity_poly.entity_id
_entity_poly.type
_entity_poly.pdbx_seq_one_letter_code
_entity_poly.pdbx_strand_id
1 'polypeptide(L)'
;MTITELNRKQTAYKNKLKKIEQFVNAFQAVDGTKDYIELTSKLNSINDILKELDNLQNEYCALPDKVELNNSLDILSDMEEDAEKFKVSILVFLSKYEEQKTENAKLSPKSHIKLPDLPLPTFSGKSQEF
;
A
#
# COMPACT_ATOMS: atom_id res chain seq x y z
N MET A 1 -1.46 19.86 -24.44
CA MET A 1 -0.19 19.55 -23.73
C MET A 1 0.85 19.18 -24.76
N THR A 2 2.12 19.51 -24.53
CA THR A 2 3.22 19.19 -25.44
C THR A 2 3.77 17.79 -25.18
N ILE A 3 4.38 17.16 -26.19
CA ILE A 3 5.02 15.84 -26.04
C ILE A 3 6.08 15.82 -24.93
N THR A 4 6.82 16.91 -24.76
CA THR A 4 7.82 17.05 -23.69
C THR A 4 7.17 16.98 -22.30
N GLU A 5 6.00 17.57 -22.12
CA GLU A 5 5.26 17.52 -20.86
C GLU A 5 4.72 16.11 -20.58
N LEU A 6 4.24 15.41 -21.61
CA LEU A 6 3.81 14.01 -21.51
C LEU A 6 4.97 13.09 -21.11
N ASN A 7 6.12 13.20 -21.81
CA ASN A 7 7.32 12.42 -21.51
C ASN A 7 7.82 12.67 -20.07
N ARG A 8 7.69 13.92 -19.58
CA ARG A 8 8.02 14.27 -18.20
C ARG A 8 7.07 13.59 -17.21
N LYS A 9 5.76 13.60 -17.47
CA LYS A 9 4.76 12.88 -16.65
C LYS A 9 5.06 11.39 -16.62
N GLN A 10 5.30 10.78 -17.78
CA GLN A 10 5.66 9.36 -17.93
C GLN A 10 6.89 9.01 -17.08
N THR A 11 7.95 9.81 -17.18
CA THR A 11 9.17 9.61 -16.39
C THR A 11 8.89 9.71 -14.88
N ALA A 12 8.03 10.63 -14.46
CA ALA A 12 7.64 10.76 -13.06
C ALA A 12 6.90 9.52 -12.54
N TYR A 13 5.96 8.96 -13.33
CA TYR A 13 5.26 7.72 -12.97
C TYR A 13 6.19 6.52 -12.95
N LYS A 14 7.10 6.39 -13.92
CA LYS A 14 8.14 5.35 -13.93
C LYS A 14 8.99 5.38 -12.65
N ASN A 15 9.39 6.57 -12.20
CA ASN A 15 10.14 6.72 -10.95
C ASN A 15 9.33 6.34 -9.71
N LYS A 16 8.02 6.59 -9.70
CA LYS A 16 7.13 6.12 -8.61
C LYS A 16 7.01 4.60 -8.60
N LEU A 17 6.80 3.97 -9.76
CA LEU A 17 6.74 2.52 -9.90
C LEU A 17 8.04 1.86 -9.41
N LYS A 18 9.21 2.40 -9.76
CA LYS A 18 10.50 1.88 -9.27
C LYS A 18 10.62 1.91 -7.73
N LYS A 19 10.04 2.90 -7.06
CA LYS A 19 10.01 2.93 -5.58
C LYS A 19 9.07 1.87 -5.01
N ILE A 20 7.96 1.60 -5.69
CA ILE A 20 7.01 0.56 -5.31
C ILE A 20 7.63 -0.82 -5.54
N GLU A 21 8.33 -1.02 -6.65
CA GLU A 21 9.10 -2.24 -6.94
C GLU A 21 10.09 -2.54 -5.80
N GLN A 22 10.89 -1.55 -5.40
CA GLN A 22 11.82 -1.68 -4.27
C GLN A 22 11.12 -2.08 -2.98
N PHE A 23 9.96 -1.48 -2.69
CA PHE A 23 9.15 -1.83 -1.54
C PHE A 23 8.64 -3.29 -1.63
N VAL A 24 8.07 -3.70 -2.75
CA VAL A 24 7.56 -5.06 -2.97
C VAL A 24 8.68 -6.09 -2.83
N ASN A 25 9.84 -5.85 -3.43
CA ASN A 25 10.99 -6.75 -3.36
C ASN A 25 11.55 -6.87 -1.93
N ALA A 26 11.61 -5.75 -1.19
CA ALA A 26 12.01 -5.79 0.22
C ALA A 26 11.00 -6.56 1.07
N PHE A 27 9.70 -6.41 0.79
CA PHE A 27 8.63 -7.11 1.49
C PHE A 27 8.64 -8.62 1.23
N GLN A 28 9.05 -9.05 0.03
CA GLN A 28 9.24 -10.48 -0.29
C GLN A 28 10.40 -11.11 0.49
N ALA A 29 11.45 -10.34 0.77
CA ALA A 29 12.67 -10.84 1.41
C ALA A 29 12.57 -10.94 2.94
N VAL A 30 11.67 -10.20 3.57
CA VAL A 30 11.51 -10.17 5.03
C VAL A 30 10.31 -11.00 5.45
N ASP A 31 10.58 -12.13 6.10
CA ASP A 31 9.57 -12.91 6.79
C ASP A 31 9.22 -12.20 8.12
N GLY A 32 8.29 -11.23 8.10
CA GLY A 32 7.61 -10.86 9.34
C GLY A 32 7.33 -9.40 9.68
N THR A 33 7.34 -8.43 8.76
CA THR A 33 6.82 -7.09 9.09
C THR A 33 5.43 -6.82 8.49
N LYS A 34 4.45 -6.86 9.39
CA LYS A 34 3.01 -6.69 9.20
C LYS A 34 2.60 -5.24 8.95
N ASP A 35 3.17 -4.59 7.94
CA ASP A 35 2.85 -3.18 7.68
C ASP A 35 1.60 -3.03 6.79
N TYR A 36 0.46 -3.50 7.31
CA TYR A 36 -0.84 -3.48 6.62
C TYR A 36 -1.22 -2.07 6.13
N ILE A 37 -0.91 -1.05 6.94
CA ILE A 37 -1.16 0.35 6.60
C ILE A 37 -0.29 0.74 5.40
N GLU A 38 1.00 0.39 5.42
CA GLU A 38 1.88 0.70 4.30
C GLU A 38 1.49 -0.06 3.03
N LEU A 39 1.17 -1.36 3.12
CA LEU A 39 0.66 -2.15 2.00
C LEU A 39 -0.59 -1.53 1.38
N THR A 40 -1.56 -1.13 2.20
CA THR A 40 -2.80 -0.48 1.74
C THR A 40 -2.50 0.87 1.07
N SER A 41 -1.59 1.66 1.66
CA SER A 41 -1.15 2.94 1.08
C SER A 41 -0.47 2.76 -0.28
N LYS A 42 0.40 1.76 -0.41
CA LYS A 42 1.04 1.43 -1.70
C LYS A 42 0.03 0.92 -2.72
N LEU A 43 -0.94 0.09 -2.32
CA LEU A 43 -2.03 -0.37 -3.19
C LEU A 43 -2.84 0.80 -3.77
N ASN A 44 -3.23 1.76 -2.92
CA ASN A 44 -3.92 2.97 -3.36
C ASN A 44 -3.07 3.78 -4.34
N SER A 45 -1.77 3.93 -4.04
CA SER A 45 -0.84 4.61 -4.94
C SER A 45 -0.73 3.93 -6.31
N ILE A 46 -0.79 2.60 -6.37
CA ILE A 46 -0.79 1.86 -7.64
C ILE A 46 -2.08 2.09 -8.41
N ASN A 47 -3.24 2.04 -7.73
CA ASN A 47 -4.54 2.29 -8.39
C ASN A 47 -4.59 3.71 -8.97
N ASP A 48 -4.06 4.70 -8.25
CA ASP A 48 -3.94 6.07 -8.75
C ASP A 48 -2.99 6.14 -9.95
N ILE A 49 -1.84 5.45 -9.91
CA ILE A 49 -0.91 5.38 -11.04
C ILE A 49 -1.61 4.77 -12.27
N LEU A 50 -2.27 3.62 -12.14
CA LEU A 50 -2.96 2.96 -13.26
C LEU A 50 -3.97 3.89 -13.94
N LYS A 51 -4.78 4.61 -13.15
CA LYS A 51 -5.72 5.60 -13.68
C LYS A 51 -5.00 6.74 -14.42
N GLU A 52 -3.88 7.20 -13.88
CA GLU A 52 -3.09 8.25 -14.49
C GLU A 52 -2.32 7.79 -15.74
N LEU A 53 -1.96 6.51 -15.85
CA LEU A 53 -1.37 5.93 -17.06
C LEU A 53 -2.41 5.85 -18.19
N ASP A 54 -3.64 5.43 -17.90
CA ASP A 54 -4.75 5.44 -18.87
C ASP A 54 -5.04 6.87 -19.38
N ASN A 55 -5.11 7.85 -18.47
CA ASN A 55 -5.23 9.26 -18.85
C ASN A 55 -4.06 9.72 -19.75
N LEU A 56 -2.83 9.33 -19.40
CA LEU A 56 -1.64 9.70 -20.16
C LEU A 56 -1.60 9.05 -21.54
N GLN A 57 -2.04 7.79 -21.67
CA GLN A 57 -2.20 7.11 -22.95
C GLN A 57 -3.20 7.86 -23.84
N ASN A 58 -4.35 8.24 -23.30
CA ASN A 58 -5.34 9.06 -24.01
C ASN A 58 -4.76 10.42 -24.45
N GLU A 59 -3.95 11.07 -23.59
CA GLU A 59 -3.27 12.32 -23.93
C GLU A 59 -2.24 12.16 -25.06
N TYR A 60 -1.49 11.05 -25.11
CA TYR A 60 -0.60 10.74 -26.23
C TYR A 60 -1.37 10.47 -27.52
N CYS A 61 -2.44 9.68 -27.46
CA CYS A 61 -3.27 9.36 -28.63
C CYS A 61 -4.01 10.58 -29.21
N ALA A 62 -4.21 11.63 -28.41
CA ALA A 62 -4.80 12.88 -28.85
C ALA A 62 -3.80 13.83 -29.54
N LEU A 63 -2.50 13.50 -29.58
CA LEU A 63 -1.51 14.29 -30.29
C LEU A 63 -1.69 14.17 -31.82
N PRO A 64 -1.33 15.20 -32.60
CA PRO A 64 -1.36 15.11 -34.06
C PRO A 64 -0.43 14.01 -34.59
N ASP A 65 -0.84 13.27 -35.62
CA ASP A 65 -0.11 12.13 -36.23
C ASP A 65 1.34 12.41 -36.62
N LYS A 66 1.68 13.67 -36.87
CA LYS A 66 3.05 14.11 -37.22
C LYS A 66 4.01 14.16 -36.03
N VAL A 67 3.53 13.96 -34.80
CA VAL A 67 4.35 13.99 -33.59
C VAL A 67 4.97 12.62 -33.38
N GLU A 68 6.30 12.55 -33.40
CA GLU A 68 7.04 11.30 -33.18
C GLU A 68 7.01 10.89 -31.71
N LEU A 69 6.41 9.73 -31.41
CA LEU A 69 6.23 9.26 -30.05
C LEU A 69 7.42 8.46 -29.49
N ASN A 70 8.46 8.13 -30.26
CA ASN A 70 9.70 7.50 -29.78
C ASN A 70 9.48 6.33 -28.77
N ASN A 71 8.54 5.44 -29.08
CA ASN A 71 8.14 4.28 -28.24
C ASN A 71 7.46 4.64 -26.89
N SER A 72 7.01 5.88 -26.70
CA SER A 72 6.33 6.29 -25.45
C SER A 72 5.10 5.43 -25.14
N LEU A 73 4.37 4.95 -26.15
CA LEU A 73 3.21 4.06 -25.94
C LEU A 73 3.62 2.65 -25.49
N ASP A 74 4.70 2.09 -26.04
CA ASP A 74 5.23 0.79 -25.60
C ASP A 74 5.71 0.88 -24.14
N ILE A 75 6.41 1.96 -23.80
CA ILE A 75 6.86 2.22 -22.42
C ILE A 75 5.66 2.36 -21.47
N LEU A 76 4.54 2.94 -21.91
CA LEU A 76 3.32 3.00 -21.09
C LEU A 76 2.75 1.60 -20.85
N SER A 77 2.68 0.77 -21.90
CA SER A 77 2.22 -0.61 -21.79
C SER A 77 3.06 -1.40 -20.77
N ASP A 78 4.39 -1.30 -20.85
CA ASP A 78 5.30 -1.95 -19.90
C ASP A 78 5.04 -1.47 -18.46
N MET A 79 4.81 -0.16 -18.28
CA MET A 79 4.53 0.43 -16.97
C MET A 79 3.18 -0.03 -16.38
N GLU A 80 2.17 -0.23 -17.22
CA GLU A 80 0.87 -0.78 -16.80
C GLU A 80 1.00 -2.25 -16.38
N GLU A 81 1.75 -3.06 -17.12
CA GLU A 81 2.03 -4.46 -16.76
C GLU A 81 2.75 -4.54 -15.41
N ASP A 82 3.80 -3.74 -15.21
CA ASP A 82 4.52 -3.65 -13.94
C ASP A 82 3.60 -3.23 -12.78
N ALA A 83 2.76 -2.23 -13.01
CA ALA A 83 1.82 -1.74 -12.00
C ALA A 83 0.81 -2.83 -11.58
N GLU A 84 0.21 -3.56 -12.53
CA GLU A 84 -0.70 -4.66 -12.22
C GLU A 84 0.03 -5.83 -11.52
N LYS A 85 1.26 -6.14 -11.93
CA LYS A 85 2.09 -7.14 -11.24
C LYS A 85 2.35 -6.78 -9.77
N PHE A 86 2.66 -5.52 -9.48
CA PHE A 86 2.86 -5.06 -8.10
C PHE A 86 1.57 -5.05 -7.31
N LYS A 87 0.44 -4.67 -7.92
CA LYS A 87 -0.89 -4.72 -7.31
C LYS A 87 -1.26 -6.13 -6.88
N VAL A 88 -1.09 -7.11 -7.76
CA VAL A 88 -1.31 -8.54 -7.44
C VAL A 88 -0.40 -8.97 -6.29
N SER A 89 0.88 -8.61 -6.31
CA SER A 89 1.83 -8.95 -5.23
C SER A 89 1.38 -8.40 -3.88
N ILE A 90 0.96 -7.14 -3.83
CA ILE A 90 0.47 -6.50 -2.60
C ILE A 90 -0.84 -7.14 -2.11
N LEU A 91 -1.76 -7.47 -3.02
CA LEU A 91 -3.00 -8.16 -2.65
C LEU A 91 -2.73 -9.54 -2.03
N VAL A 92 -1.74 -10.28 -2.54
CA VAL A 92 -1.28 -11.55 -1.95
C VAL A 92 -0.70 -11.33 -0.54
N PHE A 93 0.03 -10.24 -0.31
CA PHE A 93 0.52 -9.93 1.04
C PHE A 93 -0.61 -9.58 2.01
N LEU A 94 -1.59 -8.80 1.55
CA LEU A 94 -2.76 -8.42 2.35
C LEU A 94 -3.62 -9.64 2.70
N SER A 95 -3.81 -10.60 1.78
CA SER A 95 -4.60 -11.81 2.07
C SER A 95 -3.97 -12.68 3.15
N LYS A 96 -2.64 -12.86 3.12
CA LYS A 96 -1.89 -13.58 4.15
C LYS A 96 -2.07 -12.96 5.54
N TYR A 97 -2.22 -11.63 5.62
CA TYR A 97 -2.46 -10.95 6.89
C TYR A 97 -3.85 -11.27 7.46
N GLU A 98 -4.90 -11.23 6.63
CA GLU A 98 -6.27 -11.54 7.07
C GLU A 98 -6.44 -13.02 7.47
N GLU A 99 -5.74 -13.94 6.79
CA GLU A 99 -5.68 -15.35 7.18
C GLU A 99 -5.09 -15.52 8.59
N GLN A 100 -3.93 -14.91 8.86
CA GLN A 100 -3.29 -14.95 10.18
C GLN A 100 -4.17 -14.34 11.27
N LYS A 101 -4.86 -13.23 10.99
CA LYS A 101 -5.77 -12.61 11.96
C LYS A 101 -6.93 -13.53 12.31
N THR A 102 -7.50 -14.20 11.30
CA THR A 102 -8.61 -15.16 11.48
C THR A 102 -8.17 -16.39 12.26
N GLU A 103 -6.97 -16.90 12.00
CA GLU A 103 -6.41 -18.05 12.72
C GLU A 103 -6.12 -17.72 14.20
N ASN A 104 -5.51 -16.56 14.48
CA ASN A 104 -5.29 -16.09 15.85
C ASN A 104 -6.59 -15.86 16.62
N ALA A 105 -7.65 -15.39 15.96
CA ALA A 105 -8.97 -15.22 16.58
C ALA A 105 -9.62 -16.56 16.97
N LYS A 106 -9.36 -17.65 16.23
CA LYS A 106 -9.84 -19.00 16.56
C LYS A 106 -9.07 -19.64 17.71
N LEU A 107 -7.81 -19.24 17.92
CA LEU A 107 -6.94 -19.76 18.98
C LEU A 107 -7.11 -19.04 20.32
N SER A 108 -7.84 -17.92 20.37
CA SER A 108 -8.23 -17.28 21.63
C SER A 108 -9.25 -18.16 22.36
N PRO A 109 -8.90 -18.78 23.51
CA PRO A 109 -9.94 -19.29 24.38
C PRO A 109 -10.71 -18.07 24.88
N LYS A 110 -12.04 -18.07 24.76
CA LYS A 110 -12.89 -17.23 25.61
C LYS A 110 -12.78 -17.75 27.05
N SER A 111 -11.59 -17.65 27.64
CA SER A 111 -11.43 -17.89 29.06
C SER A 111 -12.14 -16.74 29.76
N HIS A 112 -13.29 -17.02 30.34
CA HIS A 112 -13.88 -16.17 31.37
C HIS A 112 -12.93 -16.15 32.57
N ILE A 113 -11.86 -15.36 32.47
CA ILE A 113 -10.97 -15.06 33.59
C ILE A 113 -11.80 -14.19 34.53
N LYS A 114 -12.40 -14.82 35.54
CA LYS A 114 -12.96 -14.10 36.66
C LYS A 114 -11.79 -13.50 37.42
N LEU A 115 -11.69 -12.17 37.47
CA LEU A 115 -10.76 -11.52 38.39
C LEU A 115 -11.13 -11.94 39.83
N PRO A 116 -10.15 -12.24 40.69
CA PRO A 116 -10.42 -12.41 42.11
C PRO A 116 -10.92 -11.08 42.68
N ASP A 117 -11.95 -11.13 43.53
CA ASP A 117 -12.39 -9.97 44.30
C ASP A 117 -11.28 -9.58 45.28
N LEU A 118 -10.57 -8.51 44.94
CA LEU A 118 -9.59 -7.89 45.82
C LEU A 118 -10.30 -6.82 46.65
N PRO A 119 -10.23 -6.87 47.99
CA PRO A 119 -10.83 -5.84 48.82
C PRO A 119 -10.15 -4.49 48.55
N LEU A 120 -10.95 -3.43 48.46
CA LEU A 120 -10.43 -2.07 48.34
C LEU A 120 -9.63 -1.71 49.60
N PRO A 121 -8.45 -1.06 49.46
CA PRO A 121 -7.67 -0.64 50.62
C PRO A 121 -8.48 0.38 51.44
N THR A 122 -8.62 0.10 52.74
CA THR A 122 -9.21 1.05 53.69
C THR A 122 -8.19 2.12 54.03
N PHE A 123 -8.41 3.34 53.54
CA PHE A 123 -7.61 4.50 53.91
C PHE A 123 -7.97 4.95 55.33
N SER A 124 -7.04 4.79 56.29
CA SER A 124 -7.19 5.26 57.68
C SER A 124 -6.42 6.56 57.94
N GLY A 125 -6.00 7.28 56.90
CA GLY A 125 -5.24 8.51 57.05
C GLY A 125 -6.10 9.62 57.65
N LYS A 126 -5.72 10.11 58.84
CA LYS A 126 -6.22 11.40 59.33
C LYS A 126 -5.59 12.47 58.45
N SER A 127 -6.41 13.20 57.69
CA SER A 127 -5.94 14.40 56.99
C SER A 127 -5.48 15.42 58.03
N GLN A 128 -4.20 15.78 57.97
CA GLN A 128 -3.68 16.92 58.71
C GLN A 128 -4.01 18.17 57.89
N GLU A 129 -4.95 18.97 58.38
CA GLU A 129 -5.20 20.32 57.84
C GLU A 129 -4.01 21.21 58.22
N PHE A 130 -3.37 21.82 57.20
CA PHE A 130 -2.31 22.80 57.35
C PHE A 130 -2.90 24.22 57.38
#